data_AF-A0AA35XHA5-F1
#
_entry.id   AF-A0AA35XHA5-F1
#
_cell.length_a   1.000
_cell.length_b   1.000
_cell.length_c   1.000
_cell.angle_alpha   90.00
_cell.angle_beta   90.00
_cell.angle_gamma   90.00
#
_symmetry.space_group_name_H-M   'P 1'
#
loop_
_entity.id
_entity.type
_entity.pdbx_description
1 polymer ?
#
loop_
_entity_poly.entity_id
_entity_poly.type
_entity_poly.pdbx_seq_one_letter_code
_entity_poly.pdbx_strand_id
1 'polypeptide(L)'
;MGTLWHNVVAVLVAALLQSVAVTGNFQLEVQVVRVRDSVDDCGWWPEVCDLYIDEMCLDPQFEEPGSEEEDQDCSLIEYENNLDLESGLPKTRTLSVTNQPWPVDFHLRIEVMDIDTFNNDDHIEDVVVSESLNTSSEFSEEMDYRNTPNGRITLSMRFRVRCSGEYEGPHCDCLPHNDGHYSCREDGGISCLPGYTNTSNLCRQQDYCVGEVCPSEETCVSNPTSYT
;
A
#
# COMPACT_ATOMS: atom_id res chain seq x y z
N MET A 1 16.78 9.19 50.44
CA MET A 1 15.54 9.16 49.64
C MET A 1 15.74 10.10 48.47
N GLY A 2 16.03 9.62 47.26
CA GLY A 2 16.33 10.54 46.15
C GLY A 2 16.85 9.96 44.82
N THR A 3 16.91 8.64 44.65
CA THR A 3 17.52 8.03 43.44
C THR A 3 16.60 7.10 42.64
N LEU A 4 15.32 7.01 42.99
CA LEU A 4 14.36 6.09 42.33
C LEU A 4 13.58 6.69 41.16
N TRP A 5 13.68 7.99 40.91
CA TRP A 5 12.86 8.68 39.87
C TRP A 5 13.51 8.76 38.48
N HIS A 6 14.82 8.57 38.37
CA HIS A 6 15.53 8.71 37.07
C HIS A 6 15.46 7.45 36.18
N ASN A 7 15.15 6.28 36.75
CA ASN A 7 15.07 5.04 35.97
C ASN A 7 13.68 4.77 35.36
N VAL A 8 12.63 5.47 35.80
CA VAL A 8 11.28 5.28 35.25
C VAL A 8 11.08 6.07 33.95
N VAL A 9 11.76 7.21 33.80
CA VAL A 9 11.66 8.05 32.60
C VAL A 9 12.40 7.42 31.40
N ALA A 10 13.50 6.70 31.63
CA ALA A 10 14.26 6.07 30.55
C ALA A 10 13.54 4.88 29.89
N VAL A 11 12.70 4.16 30.64
CA VAL A 11 11.92 3.02 30.10
C VAL A 11 10.69 3.48 29.31
N LEU A 12 10.12 4.65 29.63
CA LEU A 12 8.97 5.23 28.92
C LEU A 12 9.35 5.87 27.56
N VAL A 13 10.58 6.34 27.38
CA VAL A 13 11.04 6.92 26.10
C VAL A 13 11.48 5.83 25.10
N ALA A 14 11.91 4.66 25.56
CA ALA A 14 12.27 3.53 24.69
C ALA A 14 11.06 2.79 24.10
N ALA A 15 9.84 3.05 24.60
CA ALA A 15 8.62 2.37 24.16
C ALA A 15 7.93 3.01 22.93
N LEU A 16 8.42 4.13 22.38
CA LEU A 16 7.63 4.95 21.45
C LEU A 16 8.39 5.45 20.21
N LEU A 17 9.32 4.65 19.72
CA LEU A 17 9.89 4.82 18.37
C LEU A 17 9.97 3.46 17.68
N GLN A 18 8.82 2.77 17.54
CA GLN A 18 8.72 1.80 16.47
C GLN A 18 8.73 2.62 15.18
N SER A 19 9.86 2.62 14.48
CA SER A 19 9.93 3.20 13.14
C SER A 19 8.93 2.46 12.28
N VAL A 20 7.87 3.13 11.88
CA VAL A 20 6.89 2.62 10.92
C VAL A 20 7.62 2.38 9.62
N ALA A 21 7.84 1.12 9.27
CA ALA A 21 8.52 0.76 8.02
C ALA A 21 7.50 0.84 6.89
N VAL A 22 7.74 1.74 5.94
CA VAL A 22 6.96 1.79 4.69
C VAL A 22 7.47 0.64 3.81
N THR A 23 6.63 -0.36 3.58
CA THR A 23 6.94 -1.56 2.77
C THR A 23 6.63 -1.33 1.30
N GLY A 24 5.58 -0.54 1.01
CA GLY A 24 5.14 -0.23 -0.34
C GLY A 24 4.41 1.08 -0.45
N ASN A 25 4.10 1.48 -1.68
CA ASN A 25 3.36 2.67 -2.04
C ASN A 25 2.28 2.28 -3.04
N PHE A 26 1.03 2.35 -2.62
CA PHE A 26 -0.11 2.32 -3.52
C PHE A 26 -0.24 3.70 -4.16
N GLN A 27 -0.42 3.77 -5.47
CA GLN A 27 -0.59 5.00 -6.21
C GLN A 27 -1.86 4.94 -7.03
N LEU A 28 -2.77 5.87 -6.76
CA LEU A 28 -3.98 6.11 -7.53
C LEU A 28 -3.70 7.26 -8.49
N GLU A 29 -4.07 7.12 -9.76
CA GLU A 29 -4.12 8.25 -10.69
C GLU A 29 -5.52 8.40 -11.26
N VAL A 30 -6.19 9.47 -10.84
CA VAL A 30 -7.50 9.86 -11.34
C VAL A 30 -7.30 10.53 -12.69
N GLN A 31 -7.87 9.95 -13.75
CA GLN A 31 -7.79 10.51 -15.11
C GLN A 31 -8.86 11.58 -15.30
N VAL A 32 -10.11 11.21 -14.98
CA VAL A 32 -11.29 12.00 -15.32
C VAL A 32 -12.36 11.76 -14.26
N VAL A 33 -12.98 12.84 -13.80
CA VAL A 33 -14.26 12.79 -13.08
C VAL A 33 -15.24 13.67 -13.82
N ARG A 34 -16.47 13.16 -14.02
CA ARG A 34 -17.55 13.91 -14.67
C ARG A 34 -18.82 13.73 -13.86
N VAL A 35 -19.43 14.84 -13.47
CA VAL A 35 -20.80 14.84 -12.95
C VAL A 35 -21.76 14.68 -14.12
N ARG A 36 -22.81 13.88 -13.95
CA ARG A 36 -23.91 13.79 -14.93
C ARG A 36 -24.83 14.99 -14.75
N ASP A 37 -25.43 15.46 -15.85
CA ASP A 37 -26.19 16.73 -15.98
C ASP A 37 -27.44 16.90 -15.06
N SER A 38 -27.57 16.16 -13.97
CA SER A 38 -28.74 16.13 -13.09
C SER A 38 -28.42 16.05 -11.60
N VAL A 39 -27.21 16.45 -11.19
CA VAL A 39 -26.89 16.55 -9.77
C VAL A 39 -27.26 17.96 -9.32
N ASP A 40 -28.44 18.07 -8.70
CA ASP A 40 -28.96 19.32 -8.12
C ASP A 40 -28.10 19.82 -6.94
N ASP A 41 -27.15 19.00 -6.49
CA ASP A 41 -26.29 19.24 -5.32
C ASP A 41 -25.07 20.11 -5.63
N CYS A 42 -24.82 20.50 -6.90
CA CYS A 42 -23.70 21.40 -7.25
C CYS A 42 -24.06 22.90 -7.21
N GLY A 43 -24.83 23.31 -6.21
CA GLY A 43 -25.29 24.68 -6.06
C GLY A 43 -26.45 25.08 -7.00
N TRP A 44 -27.16 26.14 -6.58
CA TRP A 44 -28.25 26.71 -7.37
C TRP A 44 -27.62 27.67 -8.39
N TRP A 45 -27.86 27.45 -9.70
CA TRP A 45 -27.40 28.25 -10.87
C TRP A 45 -26.09 27.72 -11.49
N PRO A 46 -25.74 28.05 -12.76
CA PRO A 46 -24.93 27.19 -13.63
C PRO A 46 -23.45 27.28 -13.25
N GLU A 47 -23.12 26.75 -12.10
CA GLU A 47 -21.78 26.60 -11.58
C GLU A 47 -21.35 25.18 -11.90
N VAL A 48 -20.12 25.07 -12.36
CA VAL A 48 -19.46 23.80 -12.59
C VAL A 48 -19.11 23.28 -11.21
N CYS A 49 -19.43 22.02 -10.89
CA CYS A 49 -19.05 21.45 -9.61
C CYS A 49 -17.52 21.48 -9.47
N ASP A 50 -17.02 22.05 -8.38
CA ASP A 50 -15.62 22.12 -8.03
C ASP A 50 -15.26 20.83 -7.27
N LEU A 51 -15.13 19.74 -8.03
CA LEU A 51 -14.98 18.41 -7.43
C LEU A 51 -13.62 18.22 -6.77
N TYR A 52 -13.65 17.60 -5.59
CA TYR A 52 -12.47 17.03 -4.98
C TYR A 52 -12.74 15.65 -4.38
N ILE A 53 -11.67 14.91 -4.14
CA ILE A 53 -11.70 13.69 -3.34
C ILE A 53 -11.26 14.05 -1.94
N ASP A 54 -12.13 13.83 -0.96
CA ASP A 54 -11.88 14.13 0.45
C ASP A 54 -11.20 12.95 1.14
N GLU A 55 -11.93 11.83 1.22
CA GLU A 55 -11.48 10.61 1.86
C GLU A 55 -11.12 9.53 0.82
N MET A 56 -9.99 8.87 1.06
CA MET A 56 -9.58 7.63 0.38
C MET A 56 -9.23 6.59 1.42
N CYS A 57 -9.94 5.47 1.37
CA CYS A 57 -9.79 4.39 2.32
C CYS A 57 -9.39 3.11 1.61
N LEU A 58 -8.19 2.60 1.92
CA LEU A 58 -7.67 1.37 1.35
C LEU A 58 -7.74 0.24 2.39
N ASP A 59 -8.65 -0.70 2.18
CA ASP A 59 -8.86 -1.84 3.07
C ASP A 59 -8.49 -3.18 2.39
N PRO A 60 -7.43 -3.87 2.83
CA PRO A 60 -7.08 -5.22 2.38
C PRO A 60 -8.04 -6.33 2.86
N GLN A 61 -8.85 -6.07 3.89
CA GLN A 61 -9.64 -7.08 4.59
C GLN A 61 -11.14 -6.75 4.63
N PHE A 62 -11.62 -5.91 3.72
CA PHE A 62 -13.01 -5.48 3.69
C PHE A 62 -13.96 -6.68 3.73
N GLU A 63 -14.64 -6.84 4.85
CA GLU A 63 -15.82 -7.68 4.93
C GLU A 63 -16.99 -6.79 4.49
N GLU A 64 -17.69 -7.20 3.42
CA GLU A 64 -18.89 -6.48 2.96
C GLU A 64 -19.76 -6.15 4.18
N PRO A 65 -20.07 -4.87 4.43
CA PRO A 65 -20.79 -4.50 5.62
C PRO A 65 -22.11 -5.28 5.65
N GLY A 66 -22.30 -6.03 6.74
CA GLY A 66 -23.64 -6.46 7.11
C GLY A 66 -24.55 -5.24 7.13
N SER A 67 -25.84 -5.42 6.82
CA SER A 67 -26.82 -4.35 6.55
C SER A 67 -27.11 -3.35 7.70
N GLU A 68 -26.24 -3.23 8.69
CA GLU A 68 -26.32 -2.27 9.78
C GLU A 68 -25.03 -1.45 9.76
N GLU A 69 -25.18 -0.18 9.38
CA GLU A 69 -24.16 0.88 9.27
C GLU A 69 -23.38 1.06 10.58
N GLU A 70 -22.35 0.25 10.80
CA GLU A 70 -21.27 0.63 11.71
C GLU A 70 -20.19 1.28 10.84
N ASP A 71 -19.91 2.55 11.12
CA ASP A 71 -18.82 3.33 10.54
C ASP A 71 -17.55 2.46 10.51
N GLN A 72 -17.27 1.84 9.37
CA GLN A 72 -16.08 1.03 9.18
C GLN A 72 -14.91 2.02 9.14
N ASP A 73 -14.35 2.24 10.32
CA ASP A 73 -13.16 3.04 10.57
C ASP A 73 -12.05 2.56 9.62
N CYS A 74 -11.52 3.48 8.82
CA CYS A 74 -10.54 3.22 7.78
C CYS A 74 -9.20 2.80 8.38
N SER A 75 -9.14 1.53 8.77
CA SER A 75 -8.20 1.04 9.78
C SER A 75 -6.74 0.97 9.31
N LEU A 76 -6.47 1.02 8.01
CA LEU A 76 -5.10 0.88 7.49
C LEU A 76 -4.47 2.18 7.02
N ILE A 77 -5.20 3.01 6.27
CA ILE A 77 -4.66 4.25 5.71
C ILE A 77 -5.83 5.23 5.50
N GLU A 78 -5.96 6.19 6.42
CA GLU A 78 -6.85 7.34 6.27
C GLU A 78 -6.00 8.56 5.90
N TYR A 79 -6.40 9.29 4.86
CA TYR A 79 -5.81 10.59 4.52
C TYR A 79 -6.90 11.55 4.07
N GLU A 80 -7.18 12.56 4.89
CA GLU A 80 -7.84 13.79 4.47
C GLU A 80 -6.85 14.58 3.58
N ASN A 81 -7.10 14.71 2.28
CA ASN A 81 -6.39 15.66 1.42
C ASN A 81 -7.09 15.87 0.08
N ASN A 82 -7.71 17.05 -0.06
CA ASN A 82 -8.46 17.47 -1.23
C ASN A 82 -7.65 17.31 -2.52
N LEU A 83 -8.03 16.37 -3.39
CA LEU A 83 -7.52 16.27 -4.75
C LEU A 83 -8.37 17.13 -5.68
N ASP A 84 -7.90 18.33 -5.98
CA ASP A 84 -8.54 19.24 -6.95
C ASP A 84 -8.51 18.65 -8.39
N LEU A 85 -9.69 18.51 -8.98
CA LEU A 85 -9.94 17.92 -10.29
C LEU A 85 -10.26 18.96 -11.39
N GLU A 86 -10.31 20.26 -11.09
CA GLU A 86 -10.77 21.32 -11.99
C GLU A 86 -9.98 21.38 -13.31
N SER A 87 -8.69 21.08 -13.25
CA SER A 87 -7.79 21.21 -14.41
C SER A 87 -8.03 20.19 -15.53
N GLY A 88 -8.84 19.15 -15.30
CA GLY A 88 -9.04 18.03 -16.25
C GLY A 88 -7.75 17.27 -16.60
N LEU A 89 -6.66 17.53 -15.88
CA LEU A 89 -5.39 16.82 -16.00
C LEU A 89 -5.37 15.65 -15.03
N PRO A 90 -4.73 14.53 -15.40
CA PRO A 90 -4.56 13.42 -14.48
C PRO A 90 -3.86 13.85 -13.20
N LYS A 91 -4.38 13.39 -12.06
CA LYS A 91 -3.83 13.67 -10.74
C LYS A 91 -3.46 12.38 -10.05
N THR A 92 -2.22 12.29 -9.60
CA THR A 92 -1.71 11.11 -8.88
C THR A 92 -1.71 11.36 -7.37
N ARG A 93 -2.22 10.39 -6.63
CA ARG A 93 -2.13 10.28 -5.17
C ARG A 93 -1.33 9.04 -4.80
N THR A 94 -0.61 9.12 -3.69
CA THR A 94 0.25 8.03 -3.18
C THR A 94 -0.12 7.76 -1.73
N LEU A 95 -0.49 6.52 -1.44
CA LEU A 95 -0.79 5.98 -0.13
C LEU A 95 0.36 5.05 0.27
N SER A 96 1.05 5.38 1.36
CA SER A 96 2.15 4.57 1.88
C SER A 96 1.61 3.37 2.66
N VAL A 97 1.93 2.16 2.22
CA VAL A 97 1.61 0.92 2.92
C VAL A 97 2.70 0.66 3.95
N THR A 98 2.31 0.48 5.21
CA THR A 98 3.27 0.40 6.31
C THR A 98 3.11 -0.88 7.14
N ASN A 99 4.24 -1.37 7.65
CA ASN A 99 4.34 -2.48 8.61
C ASN A 99 3.72 -3.82 8.16
N GLN A 100 3.28 -3.96 6.91
CA GLN A 100 2.64 -5.18 6.39
C GLN A 100 2.99 -5.42 4.92
N PRO A 101 3.03 -6.70 4.47
CA PRO A 101 3.03 -7.04 3.06
C PRO A 101 1.81 -6.48 2.33
N TRP A 102 1.98 -6.19 1.04
CA TRP A 102 0.90 -5.83 0.15
C TRP A 102 -0.05 -7.02 -0.04
N PRO A 103 -1.37 -6.87 0.25
CA PRO A 103 -2.37 -7.95 0.24
C PRO A 103 -2.70 -8.52 -1.15
N VAL A 104 -2.28 -7.87 -2.25
CA VAL A 104 -2.75 -8.08 -3.64
C VAL A 104 -4.22 -7.70 -3.85
N ASP A 105 -5.13 -8.23 -3.06
CA ASP A 105 -6.54 -7.86 -3.09
C ASP A 105 -6.77 -6.62 -2.23
N PHE A 106 -7.54 -5.65 -2.74
CA PHE A 106 -7.84 -4.44 -2.00
C PHE A 106 -9.25 -3.91 -2.29
N HIS A 107 -9.76 -3.17 -1.33
CA HIS A 107 -10.96 -2.38 -1.44
C HIS A 107 -10.60 -0.91 -1.27
N LEU A 108 -11.06 -0.06 -2.18
CA LEU A 108 -10.83 1.36 -2.17
C LEU A 108 -12.19 2.07 -2.12
N ARG A 109 -12.47 2.77 -1.03
CA ARG A 109 -13.57 3.73 -0.95
C ARG A 109 -13.03 5.12 -1.26
N ILE A 110 -13.71 5.83 -2.15
CA ILE A 110 -13.40 7.20 -2.56
C ILE A 110 -14.65 8.03 -2.31
N GLU A 111 -14.53 9.04 -1.47
CA GLU A 111 -15.57 10.03 -1.26
C GLU A 111 -15.36 11.22 -2.19
N VAL A 112 -16.36 11.50 -3.04
CA VAL A 112 -16.33 12.65 -3.94
C VAL A 112 -17.22 13.75 -3.37
N MET A 113 -16.62 14.92 -3.19
CA MET A 113 -17.22 16.10 -2.61
C MET A 113 -17.21 17.25 -3.62
N ASP A 114 -18.15 18.18 -3.45
CA ASP A 114 -18.14 19.48 -4.11
C ASP A 114 -17.67 20.55 -3.13
N ILE A 115 -16.65 21.32 -3.51
CA ILE A 115 -16.17 22.41 -2.66
C ILE A 115 -17.02 23.65 -2.92
N ASP A 116 -17.72 24.08 -1.89
CA ASP A 116 -18.59 25.25 -1.98
C ASP A 116 -18.08 26.32 -1.03
N THR A 117 -17.90 27.53 -1.56
CA THR A 117 -17.42 28.66 -0.73
C THR A 117 -18.48 29.19 0.25
N PHE A 118 -19.73 28.75 0.16
CA PHE A 118 -20.88 29.36 0.85
C PHE A 118 -21.66 28.43 1.78
N ASN A 119 -21.57 27.10 1.62
CA ASN A 119 -22.18 26.11 2.50
C ASN A 119 -21.10 25.15 3.04
N ASN A 120 -21.50 24.07 3.71
CA ASN A 120 -20.56 23.00 4.03
C ASN A 120 -20.37 22.17 2.76
N ASP A 121 -19.16 21.70 2.49
CA ASP A 121 -18.84 20.86 1.32
C ASP A 121 -19.89 19.76 1.15
N ASP A 122 -20.47 19.68 -0.06
CA ASP A 122 -21.62 18.83 -0.33
C ASP A 122 -21.13 17.46 -0.84
N HIS A 123 -21.57 16.40 -0.16
CA HIS A 123 -21.29 15.03 -0.59
C HIS A 123 -21.98 14.74 -1.91
N ILE A 124 -21.19 14.35 -2.91
CA ILE A 124 -21.72 13.97 -4.22
C ILE A 124 -22.01 12.49 -4.26
N GLU A 125 -20.98 11.66 -4.03
CA GLU A 125 -21.09 10.21 -4.16
C GLU A 125 -19.89 9.45 -3.56
N ASP A 126 -20.16 8.29 -2.97
CA ASP A 126 -19.13 7.31 -2.61
C ASP A 126 -18.91 6.32 -3.75
N VAL A 127 -17.65 6.09 -4.11
CA VAL A 127 -17.25 5.04 -5.05
C VAL A 127 -16.45 3.98 -4.31
N VAL A 128 -16.95 2.74 -4.34
CA VAL A 128 -16.25 1.58 -3.80
C VAL A 128 -15.72 0.73 -4.94
N VAL A 129 -14.44 0.38 -4.88
CA VAL A 129 -13.72 -0.41 -5.88
C VAL A 129 -13.06 -1.59 -5.20
N SER A 130 -13.22 -2.77 -5.79
CA SER A 130 -12.62 -4.02 -5.29
C SER A 130 -11.84 -4.66 -6.43
N GLU A 131 -10.51 -4.73 -6.30
CA GLU A 131 -9.63 -5.20 -7.38
C GLU A 131 -8.46 -6.02 -6.82
N SER A 132 -7.83 -6.79 -7.70
CA SER A 132 -6.57 -7.48 -7.44
C SER A 132 -5.43 -6.81 -8.21
N LEU A 133 -4.38 -6.38 -7.51
CA LEU A 133 -3.27 -5.65 -8.11
C LEU A 133 -1.94 -6.22 -7.62
N ASN A 134 -1.11 -6.72 -8.53
CA ASN A 134 0.27 -7.05 -8.21
C ASN A 134 1.15 -5.79 -8.21
N THR A 135 2.30 -5.86 -7.52
CA THR A 135 3.29 -4.78 -7.60
C THR A 135 3.80 -4.60 -9.03
N SER A 136 3.89 -3.36 -9.49
CA SER A 136 4.36 -3.01 -10.83
C SER A 136 4.96 -1.61 -10.85
N SER A 137 5.96 -1.41 -11.71
CA SER A 137 6.45 -0.06 -12.02
C SER A 137 5.44 0.71 -12.88
N GLU A 138 4.65 0.01 -13.69
CA GLU A 138 3.65 0.59 -14.59
C GLU A 138 2.29 0.69 -13.93
N PHE A 139 1.49 1.66 -14.38
CA PHE A 139 0.08 1.73 -14.01
C PHE A 139 -0.71 0.58 -14.65
N SER A 140 -1.77 0.17 -13.97
CA SER A 140 -2.81 -0.68 -14.52
C SER A 140 -3.41 -0.05 -15.78
N GLU A 141 -4.16 -0.86 -16.52
CA GLU A 141 -5.07 -0.32 -17.51
C GLU A 141 -6.06 0.66 -16.85
N GLU A 142 -6.52 1.63 -17.64
CA GLU A 142 -7.52 2.60 -17.22
C GLU A 142 -8.86 1.90 -17.00
N MET A 143 -9.48 2.15 -15.85
CA MET A 143 -10.77 1.59 -15.46
C MET A 143 -11.83 2.68 -15.38
N ASP A 144 -12.93 2.44 -16.07
CA ASP A 144 -14.07 3.34 -16.19
C ASP A 144 -15.21 2.90 -15.26
N TYR A 145 -15.42 3.64 -14.18
CA TYR A 145 -16.52 3.47 -13.23
C TYR A 145 -17.70 4.35 -13.64
N ARG A 146 -18.54 3.80 -14.51
CA ARG A 146 -19.74 4.46 -15.04
C ARG A 146 -21.01 4.14 -14.24
N ASN A 147 -21.00 3.07 -13.45
CA ASN A 147 -22.16 2.62 -12.68
C ASN A 147 -21.84 2.73 -11.18
N THR A 148 -21.54 3.94 -10.74
CA THR A 148 -21.41 4.26 -9.31
C THR A 148 -22.77 4.05 -8.61
N PRO A 149 -22.81 3.84 -7.28
CA PRO A 149 -24.03 3.42 -6.55
C PRO A 149 -25.27 4.29 -6.82
N ASN A 150 -25.08 5.61 -6.88
CA ASN A 150 -26.10 6.62 -7.18
C ASN A 150 -26.05 7.06 -8.65
N GLY A 151 -24.98 6.73 -9.38
CA GLY A 151 -24.82 7.00 -10.80
C GLY A 151 -24.69 8.48 -11.13
N ARG A 152 -24.28 9.29 -10.15
CA ARG A 152 -24.18 10.76 -10.23
C ARG A 152 -22.92 11.18 -10.96
N ILE A 153 -21.86 10.40 -10.84
CA ILE A 153 -20.59 10.67 -11.52
C ILE A 153 -20.20 9.58 -12.52
N THR A 154 -19.15 9.87 -13.29
CA THR A 154 -18.34 8.89 -14.00
C THR A 154 -16.89 9.15 -13.65
N LEU A 155 -16.22 8.13 -13.12
CA LEU A 155 -14.85 8.19 -12.65
C LEU A 155 -13.99 7.27 -13.53
N SER A 156 -12.87 7.79 -14.02
CA SER A 156 -11.83 7.00 -14.68
C SER A 156 -10.54 7.10 -13.89
N MET A 157 -9.93 5.95 -13.61
CA MET A 157 -8.70 5.87 -12.83
C MET A 157 -7.83 4.67 -13.20
N ARG A 158 -6.57 4.74 -12.78
CA ARG A 158 -5.60 3.66 -12.86
C ARG A 158 -4.78 3.60 -11.59
N PHE A 159 -4.29 2.41 -11.26
CA PHE A 159 -3.55 2.17 -10.01
C PHE A 159 -2.19 1.54 -10.28
N ARG A 160 -1.25 1.68 -9.36
CA ARG A 160 -0.10 0.80 -9.26
C ARG A 160 0.36 0.67 -7.82
N VAL A 161 1.02 -0.44 -7.51
CA VAL A 161 1.71 -0.61 -6.23
C VAL A 161 3.19 -0.78 -6.51
N ARG A 162 4.01 0.01 -5.81
CA ARG A 162 5.47 -0.09 -5.89
C ARG A 162 6.03 -0.38 -4.51
N CYS A 163 6.95 -1.33 -4.43
CA CYS A 163 7.67 -1.56 -3.18
C CYS A 163 8.55 -0.34 -2.83
N SER A 164 8.68 -0.09 -1.54
CA SER A 164 9.43 1.04 -1.00
C SER A 164 10.89 0.64 -0.80
N GLY A 165 11.83 1.56 -1.03
CA GLY A 165 13.25 1.32 -0.78
C GLY A 165 13.80 0.08 -1.49
N GLU A 166 14.28 -0.89 -0.70
CA GLU A 166 14.85 -2.16 -1.16
C GLU A 166 13.86 -3.34 -1.02
N TYR A 167 12.60 -3.09 -0.66
CA TYR A 167 11.59 -4.15 -0.65
C TYR A 167 11.32 -4.63 -2.08
N GLU A 168 11.17 -5.94 -2.24
CA GLU A 168 10.95 -6.63 -3.51
C GLU A 168 9.85 -7.69 -3.37
N GLY A 169 9.45 -8.25 -4.52
CA GLY A 169 8.43 -9.28 -4.62
C GLY A 169 7.02 -8.74 -4.85
N PRO A 170 6.07 -9.61 -5.22
CA PRO A 170 4.69 -9.25 -5.55
C PRO A 170 3.92 -8.66 -4.36
N HIS A 171 4.42 -8.88 -3.13
CA HIS A 171 3.82 -8.44 -1.88
C HIS A 171 4.69 -7.43 -1.12
N CYS A 172 5.82 -6.97 -1.68
CA CYS A 172 6.77 -6.10 -0.96
C CYS A 172 7.18 -6.64 0.41
N ASP A 173 7.32 -7.96 0.53
CA ASP A 173 7.59 -8.69 1.76
C ASP A 173 9.07 -9.09 1.89
N CYS A 174 9.81 -9.07 0.77
CA CYS A 174 11.22 -9.41 0.77
C CYS A 174 12.07 -8.15 0.87
N LEU A 175 12.77 -7.98 1.99
CA LEU A 175 13.83 -6.99 2.15
C LEU A 175 15.18 -7.72 2.16
N PRO A 176 16.14 -7.40 1.28
CA PRO A 176 17.49 -7.95 1.36
C PRO A 176 18.12 -7.46 2.67
N HIS A 177 18.51 -8.40 3.53
CA HIS A 177 19.03 -8.07 4.85
C HIS A 177 20.56 -8.06 4.82
N ASN A 178 21.17 -6.98 5.30
CA ASN A 178 22.65 -6.87 5.41
C ASN A 178 23.33 -7.95 6.28
N ASP A 179 22.59 -8.62 7.18
CA ASP A 179 23.12 -9.68 8.06
C ASP A 179 22.74 -11.08 7.56
N GLY A 180 21.89 -11.17 6.53
CA GLY A 180 21.54 -12.40 5.85
C GLY A 180 22.32 -12.50 4.54
N HIS A 181 22.66 -13.70 4.13
CA HIS A 181 23.38 -13.90 2.86
C HIS A 181 22.39 -14.33 1.78
N TYR A 182 21.54 -13.40 1.37
CA TYR A 182 20.54 -13.65 0.33
C TYR A 182 20.20 -12.42 -0.50
N SER A 183 19.69 -12.66 -1.70
CA SER A 183 18.95 -11.69 -2.50
C SER A 183 17.47 -12.05 -2.53
N CYS A 184 16.64 -11.05 -2.79
CA CYS A 184 15.24 -11.27 -3.11
C CYS A 184 15.11 -11.68 -4.58
N ARG A 185 14.13 -12.53 -4.86
CA ARG A 185 13.71 -12.93 -6.21
C ARG A 185 12.47 -12.12 -6.58
N GLU A 186 12.20 -12.00 -7.87
CA GLU A 186 11.01 -11.30 -8.38
C GLU A 186 9.69 -11.87 -7.83
N ASP A 187 9.67 -13.16 -7.43
CA ASP A 187 8.51 -13.82 -6.81
C ASP A 187 8.39 -13.55 -5.30
N GLY A 188 9.22 -12.67 -4.72
CA GLY A 188 9.31 -12.42 -3.27
C GLY A 188 10.07 -13.52 -2.53
N GLY A 189 10.50 -14.56 -3.23
CA GLY A 189 11.28 -15.64 -2.64
C GLY A 189 12.70 -15.20 -2.29
N ILE A 190 13.29 -15.88 -1.33
CA ILE A 190 14.69 -15.69 -0.95
C ILE A 190 15.58 -16.58 -1.83
N SER A 191 16.72 -16.04 -2.27
CA SER A 191 17.80 -16.79 -2.92
C SER A 191 19.10 -16.60 -2.13
N CYS A 192 19.62 -17.68 -1.54
CA CYS A 192 20.88 -17.57 -0.78
C CYS A 192 22.05 -17.24 -1.70
N LEU A 193 22.93 -16.38 -1.22
CA LEU A 193 24.22 -16.15 -1.86
C LEU A 193 25.06 -17.45 -1.81
N PRO A 194 26.00 -17.64 -2.75
CA PRO A 194 26.89 -18.80 -2.74
C PRO A 194 27.58 -19.00 -1.39
N GLY A 195 27.71 -20.26 -0.97
CA GLY A 195 28.24 -20.66 0.34
C GLY A 195 27.23 -20.63 1.49
N TYR A 196 25.95 -20.32 1.24
CA TYR A 196 24.89 -20.28 2.24
C TYR A 196 23.68 -21.11 1.85
N THR A 197 22.96 -21.61 2.85
CA THR A 197 21.79 -22.47 2.67
C THR A 197 20.57 -21.95 3.43
N ASN A 198 19.38 -22.21 2.86
CA ASN A 198 18.10 -21.75 3.39
C ASN A 198 17.50 -22.72 4.44
N THR A 199 18.30 -23.63 5.00
CA THR A 199 17.83 -24.62 5.99
C THR A 199 17.50 -23.99 7.35
N SER A 200 18.02 -22.80 7.64
CA SER A 200 17.67 -22.03 8.84
C SER A 200 17.61 -20.53 8.53
N ASN A 201 16.48 -19.90 8.85
CA ASN A 201 16.23 -18.46 8.92
C ASN A 201 17.15 -17.57 8.05
N LEU A 202 16.68 -17.24 6.84
CA LEU A 202 17.22 -16.14 6.02
C LEU A 202 18.68 -16.34 5.57
N CYS A 203 19.04 -17.56 5.13
CA CYS A 203 20.36 -17.87 4.57
C CYS A 203 21.53 -17.48 5.50
N ARG A 204 21.36 -17.67 6.82
CA ARG A 204 22.40 -17.37 7.82
C ARG A 204 23.37 -18.52 8.04
N GLN A 205 22.99 -19.73 7.64
CA GLN A 205 23.82 -20.91 7.80
C GLN A 205 24.76 -21.05 6.60
N GLN A 206 26.07 -21.09 6.87
CA GLN A 206 27.06 -21.48 5.88
C GLN A 206 26.81 -22.92 5.44
N ASP A 207 26.93 -23.12 4.15
CA ASP A 207 26.82 -24.40 3.50
C ASP A 207 28.14 -25.18 3.64
N TYR A 208 28.05 -26.50 3.73
CA TYR A 208 29.21 -27.36 3.99
C TYR A 208 29.40 -28.36 2.87
N CYS A 209 30.66 -28.53 2.48
CA CYS A 209 31.17 -29.66 1.74
C CYS A 209 31.52 -30.85 2.67
N VAL A 210 31.78 -32.08 2.16
CA VAL A 210 32.20 -33.25 2.97
C VAL A 210 33.44 -32.88 3.80
N GLY A 211 33.21 -32.51 5.07
CA GLY A 211 34.23 -32.16 6.04
C GLY A 211 34.74 -30.70 6.01
N GLU A 212 34.30 -29.85 5.08
CA GLU A 212 34.85 -28.49 4.89
C GLU A 212 33.75 -27.47 4.61
N VAL A 213 34.00 -26.18 4.88
CA VAL A 213 33.07 -25.08 4.53
C VAL A 213 33.04 -24.92 3.01
N CYS A 214 31.86 -24.72 2.42
CA CYS A 214 31.72 -24.48 0.99
C CYS A 214 32.45 -23.17 0.58
N PRO A 215 33.22 -23.16 -0.54
CA PRO A 215 33.86 -21.95 -1.04
C PRO A 215 32.84 -20.84 -1.35
N SER A 216 33.24 -19.57 -1.20
CA SER A 216 32.35 -18.40 -1.35
C SER A 216 31.79 -18.17 -2.75
N GLU A 217 32.21 -18.93 -3.77
CA GLU A 217 31.72 -18.86 -5.14
C GLU A 217 30.88 -20.09 -5.55
N GLU A 218 30.72 -21.06 -4.65
CA GLU A 218 30.02 -22.32 -4.93
C GLU A 218 28.75 -22.46 -4.08
N THR A 219 27.77 -23.23 -4.55
CA THR A 219 26.61 -23.63 -3.75
C THR A 219 26.69 -25.13 -3.54
N CYS A 220 26.82 -25.54 -2.28
CA CYS A 220 27.15 -26.91 -1.94
C CYS A 220 25.99 -27.55 -1.18
N VAL A 221 24.74 -27.33 -1.61
CA VAL A 221 23.44 -27.27 -0.86
C VAL A 221 23.21 -28.25 0.32
N SER A 222 24.08 -29.23 0.56
CA SER A 222 24.41 -29.80 1.89
C SER A 222 25.56 -30.86 1.84
N ASN A 223 26.41 -30.84 0.82
CA ASN A 223 27.25 -31.93 0.29
C ASN A 223 26.59 -33.33 0.19
N PRO A 224 26.04 -33.67 -0.98
CA PRO A 224 25.51 -35.00 -1.30
C PRO A 224 26.52 -36.04 -1.82
N THR A 225 27.72 -35.66 -2.31
CA THR A 225 28.99 -36.44 -2.33
C THR A 225 30.07 -35.71 -3.15
N SER A 226 31.30 -35.82 -2.65
CA SER A 226 32.61 -35.27 -3.06
C SER A 226 32.99 -35.32 -4.55
N TYR A 227 33.63 -34.23 -5.01
CA TYR A 227 34.62 -34.09 -6.10
C TYR A 227 34.48 -34.99 -7.34
N THR A 228 34.33 -34.39 -8.53
CA THR A 228 34.87 -34.96 -9.77
C THR A 228 36.05 -34.13 -10.25
#